data_AF-A0A2W6VLD5-F1
#
_entry.id   AF-A0A2W6VLD5-F1
#
_cell.length_a   1.000
_cell.length_b   1.000
_cell.length_c   1.000
_cell.angle_alpha   90.00
_cell.angle_beta   90.00
_cell.angle_gamma   90.00
#
_symmetry.space_group_name_H-M   'P 1'
#
loop_
_entity.id
_entity.type
_entity.pdbx_description
1 polymer ?
#
loop_
_entity_poly.entity_id
_entity_poly.type
_entity_poly.pdbx_seq_one_letter_code
_entity_poly.pdbx_strand_id
1 'polypeptide(L)'
;KEVQDARFFDDDRLHFNALGHHEIARMVLRALNVPNDLQPMQPDPLPTLTWREARTNDLIWARTHLVPWVLRRLRHQSSGDHVTAKRPDALPVVTEAPGRDRGAQPGQPA
;
A
#
# COMPACT_ATOMS: atom_id res chain seq x y z
N LYS A 1 13.60 6.29 2.70
CA LYS A 1 14.12 5.29 1.72
C LYS A 1 13.87 3.85 2.14
N GLU A 2 13.60 3.57 3.41
CA GLU A 2 13.35 2.21 3.95
C GLU A 2 12.31 1.40 3.13
N VAL A 3 11.14 1.97 2.85
CA VAL A 3 10.09 1.31 2.05
C VAL A 3 10.43 1.11 0.56
N GLN A 4 11.57 1.59 0.07
CA GLN A 4 12.03 1.30 -1.30
C GLN A 4 12.83 -0.01 -1.38
N ASP A 5 13.06 -0.69 -0.27
CA ASP A 5 13.66 -2.02 -0.25
C ASP A 5 12.74 -3.05 -0.92
N ALA A 6 13.28 -3.83 -1.87
CA ALA A 6 12.51 -4.84 -2.60
C ALA A 6 11.86 -5.88 -1.67
N ARG A 7 12.41 -6.12 -0.48
CA ARG A 7 11.87 -7.05 0.51
C ARG A 7 10.54 -6.61 1.13
N PHE A 8 10.15 -5.35 0.95
CA PHE A 8 8.84 -4.85 1.37
C PHE A 8 7.75 -5.03 0.30
N PHE A 9 8.11 -5.51 -0.89
CA PHE A 9 7.16 -5.76 -1.98
C PHE A 9 6.77 -7.24 -2.04
N ASP A 10 5.60 -7.48 -2.59
CA ASP A 10 5.13 -8.81 -2.98
C ASP A 10 5.85 -9.28 -4.27
N ASP A 11 5.61 -10.54 -4.67
CA ASP A 11 6.27 -11.20 -5.79
C ASP A 11 6.03 -10.49 -7.14
N ASP A 12 4.93 -9.76 -7.26
CA ASP A 12 4.63 -8.97 -8.45
C ASP A 12 5.50 -7.71 -8.59
N ARG A 13 6.25 -7.35 -7.54
CA ARG A 13 7.16 -6.19 -7.43
C ARG A 13 6.45 -4.84 -7.54
N LEU A 14 5.14 -4.80 -7.33
CA LEU A 14 4.31 -3.60 -7.44
C LEU A 14 3.59 -3.28 -6.13
N HIS A 15 2.99 -4.28 -5.51
CA HIS A 15 2.26 -4.10 -4.25
C HIS A 15 3.19 -4.31 -3.07
N PHE A 16 2.93 -3.60 -1.97
CA PHE A 16 3.60 -3.87 -0.72
C PHE A 16 3.09 -5.19 -0.14
N ASN A 17 4.00 -5.97 0.44
CA ASN A 17 3.64 -7.11 1.28
C ASN A 17 3.27 -6.63 2.70
N ALA A 18 2.99 -7.56 3.61
CA ALA A 18 2.59 -7.24 4.98
C ALA A 18 3.62 -6.37 5.73
N LEU A 19 4.92 -6.64 5.54
CA LEU A 19 5.99 -5.85 6.15
C LEU A 19 6.03 -4.43 5.60
N GLY A 20 5.86 -4.27 4.28
CA GLY A 20 5.81 -2.96 3.63
C GLY A 20 4.62 -2.13 4.12
N HIS A 21 3.44 -2.75 4.21
CA HIS A 21 2.25 -2.11 4.75
C HIS A 21 2.41 -1.68 6.21
N HIS A 22 3.05 -2.52 7.03
CA HIS A 22 3.36 -2.18 8.42
C HIS A 22 4.26 -0.95 8.52
N GLU A 23 5.34 -0.88 7.74
CA GLU A 23 6.23 0.29 7.78
C GLU A 23 5.54 1.55 7.24
N ILE A 24 4.71 1.43 6.21
CA ILE A 24 3.87 2.56 5.74
C ILE A 24 2.93 3.04 6.85
N ALA A 25 2.29 2.13 7.61
CA ALA A 25 1.42 2.51 8.72
C ALA A 25 2.19 3.31 9.78
N ARG A 26 3.41 2.86 10.15
CA ARG A 26 4.29 3.58 11.07
C ARG A 26 4.67 4.96 10.55
N MET A 27 5.02 5.06 9.27
CA MET A 27 5.34 6.33 8.62
C MET A 27 4.17 7.30 8.67
N VAL A 28 2.95 6.84 8.38
CA VAL A 28 1.72 7.65 8.40
C VAL A 28 1.40 8.12 9.83
N LEU A 29 1.43 7.22 10.82
CA LEU A 29 1.15 7.60 12.22
C LEU A 29 2.16 8.63 12.74
N ARG A 30 3.43 8.48 12.38
CA ARG A 30 4.47 9.48 12.67
C ARG A 30 4.19 10.81 11.99
N ALA A 31 3.82 10.81 10.71
CA ALA A 31 3.50 12.03 9.97
C ALA A 31 2.27 12.76 10.54
N LEU A 32 1.30 12.01 11.07
CA LEU A 32 0.10 12.54 11.73
C LEU A 32 0.32 12.85 13.23
N ASN A 33 1.51 12.62 13.77
CA ASN A 33 1.85 12.79 15.18
C ASN A 33 0.91 12.02 16.14
N VAL A 34 0.51 10.81 15.74
CA VAL A 34 -0.33 9.92 16.53
C VAL A 34 0.57 8.99 17.36
N PRO A 35 0.51 9.04 18.71
CA PRO A 35 1.24 8.11 19.56
C PRO A 35 0.84 6.67 19.27
N ASN A 36 1.84 5.80 19.12
CA ASN A 36 1.66 4.36 18.88
C ASN A 36 2.91 3.59 19.33
N ASP A 37 2.78 2.28 19.46
CA ASP A 37 3.79 1.35 19.96
C ASP A 37 4.38 0.45 18.86
N LEU A 38 4.05 0.70 17.58
CA LEU A 38 4.51 -0.10 16.46
C LEU A 38 6.03 -0.02 16.30
N GLN A 39 6.68 -1.19 16.25
CA GLN A 39 8.13 -1.32 16.11
C GLN A 39 8.55 -1.60 14.67
N PRO A 40 9.79 -1.24 14.27
CA PRO A 40 10.30 -1.58 12.94
C PRO A 40 10.39 -3.10 12.82
N MET A 41 9.94 -3.63 11.68
CA MET A 41 10.13 -5.03 11.35
C MET A 41 11.31 -5.15 10.40
N GLN A 42 12.22 -6.09 10.68
CA GLN A 42 13.30 -6.40 9.77
C GLN A 42 12.86 -7.50 8.80
N PRO A 43 12.89 -7.26 7.49
CA PRO A 43 12.65 -8.32 6.53
C PRO A 43 13.84 -9.28 6.48
N ASP A 44 13.54 -10.55 6.23
CA ASP A 44 14.55 -11.58 6.01
C ASP A 44 15.51 -11.21 4.87
N PRO A 45 16.78 -11.67 4.91
CA PRO A 45 17.70 -11.43 3.82
C PRO A 45 17.20 -12.09 2.53
N LEU A 46 17.41 -11.42 1.40
CA LEU A 46 17.14 -12.03 0.09
C LEU A 46 18.08 -13.23 -0.13
N PRO A 47 17.61 -14.31 -0.76
CA PRO A 47 18.46 -15.42 -1.12
C PRO A 47 19.55 -14.96 -2.09
N THR A 48 20.77 -15.48 -1.91
CA THR A 48 21.87 -15.24 -2.85
C THR A 48 21.65 -16.07 -4.11
N LEU A 49 21.37 -15.40 -5.23
CA LEU A 49 21.14 -16.04 -6.52
C LEU A 49 22.34 -15.86 -7.45
N THR A 50 22.62 -16.87 -8.26
CA THR A 50 23.52 -16.73 -9.41
C THR A 50 22.87 -15.84 -10.48
N TRP A 51 23.68 -15.26 -11.37
CA TRP A 51 23.16 -14.44 -12.48
C TRP A 51 22.18 -15.21 -13.38
N ARG A 52 22.42 -16.52 -13.59
CA ARG A 52 21.54 -17.37 -14.39
C ARG A 52 20.18 -17.57 -13.73
N GLU A 53 20.16 -17.84 -12.43
CA GLU A 53 18.91 -17.98 -11.66
C GLU A 53 18.14 -16.67 -11.63
N ALA A 54 18.81 -15.54 -11.38
CA ALA A 54 18.20 -14.22 -11.42
C ALA A 54 17.55 -13.96 -12.79
N ARG A 55 18.24 -14.30 -13.89
CA ARG A 55 17.69 -14.10 -15.23
C ARG A 55 16.48 -14.98 -15.52
N THR A 56 16.50 -16.24 -15.08
CA THR A 56 15.34 -17.14 -15.19
C THR A 56 14.16 -16.60 -14.40
N ASN A 57 14.37 -16.14 -13.17
CA ASN A 57 13.32 -15.56 -12.33
C ASN A 57 12.70 -14.31 -12.98
N ASP A 58 13.51 -13.44 -13.60
CA ASP A 58 13.00 -12.27 -14.31
C ASP A 58 12.15 -12.65 -15.54
N LEU A 59 12.51 -13.70 -16.27
CA LEU A 59 11.71 -14.18 -17.40
C LEU A 59 10.36 -14.73 -16.93
N ILE A 60 10.37 -15.50 -15.83
CA ILE A 60 9.14 -16.03 -15.22
C ILE A 60 8.26 -14.87 -14.76
N TRP A 61 8.82 -13.91 -13.99
CA TRP A 61 8.10 -12.72 -13.55
C TRP A 61 7.52 -11.93 -14.72
N ALA A 62 8.31 -11.70 -15.78
CA ALA A 62 7.86 -10.95 -16.94
C ALA A 62 6.67 -11.63 -17.63
N ARG A 63 6.72 -12.95 -17.79
CA ARG A 63 5.62 -13.73 -18.36
C ARG A 63 4.37 -13.69 -17.47
N THR A 64 4.53 -13.78 -16.16
CA THR A 64 3.41 -13.87 -15.21
C THR A 64 2.74 -12.52 -14.97
N HIS A 65 3.50 -11.43 -14.79
CA HIS A 65 2.97 -10.15 -14.34
C HIS A 65 3.06 -9.05 -15.40
N LEU A 66 4.23 -8.87 -16.04
CA LEU A 66 4.48 -7.72 -16.92
C LEU A 66 3.79 -7.85 -18.28
N VAL A 67 3.97 -8.98 -18.98
CA VAL A 67 3.48 -9.19 -20.35
C VAL A 67 1.95 -9.03 -20.43
N PRO A 68 1.13 -9.64 -19.54
CA PRO A 68 -0.32 -9.43 -19.56
C PRO A 68 -0.71 -7.95 -19.40
N TRP A 69 0.01 -7.21 -18.55
CA TRP A 69 -0.24 -5.77 -18.36
C TRP A 69 0.13 -4.96 -19.61
N VAL A 70 1.27 -5.23 -20.25
CA VAL A 70 1.68 -4.58 -21.51
C VAL A 70 0.64 -4.82 -22.60
N LEU A 71 0.18 -6.07 -22.77
CA LEU A 71 -0.83 -6.40 -23.78
C LEU A 71 -2.15 -5.66 -23.54
N ARG A 72 -2.61 -5.57 -22.28
CA ARG A 72 -3.78 -4.75 -21.93
C ARG A 72 -3.56 -3.28 -22.27
N ARG A 73 -2.39 -2.73 -21.93
CA ARG A 73 -2.05 -1.33 -22.21
C ARG A 73 -2.04 -1.00 -23.69
N LEU A 74 -1.47 -1.87 -24.52
CA LEU A 74 -1.48 -1.74 -25.98
C LEU A 74 -2.90 -1.86 -26.57
N ARG A 75 -3.78 -2.62 -25.92
CA ARG A 75 -5.20 -2.74 -26.28
C ARG A 75 -6.07 -1.62 -25.69
N HIS A 76 -5.48 -0.65 -24.99
CA HIS A 76 -6.18 0.38 -24.24
C HIS A 76 -7.19 -0.17 -23.20
N GLN A 77 -6.92 -1.36 -22.66
CA GLN A 77 -7.72 -1.99 -21.63
C GLN A 77 -7.19 -1.64 -20.24
N SER A 78 -8.08 -1.23 -19.33
CA SER A 78 -7.79 -0.94 -17.92
C SER A 78 -8.58 -1.87 -17.00
N SER A 79 -8.07 -2.10 -15.79
CA SER A 79 -8.84 -2.76 -14.72
C SER A 79 -10.09 -1.97 -14.34
N GLY A 80 -10.14 -0.68 -14.67
CA GLY A 80 -11.27 0.21 -14.43
C GLY A 80 -12.36 0.19 -15.51
N ASP A 81 -12.18 -0.48 -16.65
CA ASP A 81 -13.09 -0.36 -17.80
C ASP A 81 -14.53 -0.81 -17.50
N HIS A 82 -14.68 -1.73 -16.55
CA HIS A 82 -15.98 -2.24 -16.10
C HIS A 82 -16.35 -1.76 -14.68
N VAL A 83 -15.55 -0.87 -14.08
CA VAL A 83 -15.82 -0.34 -12.75
C VAL A 83 -16.76 0.85 -12.88
N THR A 84 -17.97 0.69 -12.34
CA THR A 84 -18.95 1.78 -12.26
C THR A 84 -18.77 2.55 -10.96
N ALA A 85 -19.16 3.83 -10.96
CA ALA A 85 -19.08 4.66 -9.78
C ALA A 85 -19.98 4.12 -8.67
N LYS A 86 -19.43 4.00 -7.44
CA LYS A 86 -20.23 3.67 -6.25
C LYS A 86 -21.34 4.70 -5.98
N ARG A 87 -21.14 5.93 -6.44
CA ARG A 87 -22.10 7.04 -6.44
C ARG A 87 -22.08 7.70 -7.82
N PRO A 88 -22.93 7.25 -8.77
CA PRO A 88 -22.93 7.80 -10.12
C PRO A 88 -23.48 9.23 -10.15
N ASP A 89 -24.39 9.55 -9.24
CA ASP A 89 -24.99 10.88 -9.12
C ASP A 89 -24.32 11.70 -8.02
N ALA A 90 -24.09 12.98 -8.31
CA ALA A 90 -23.61 13.94 -7.32
C ALA A 90 -24.73 14.29 -6.34
N LEU A 91 -24.74 13.64 -5.18
CA LEU A 91 -25.68 13.92 -4.09
C LEU A 91 -25.07 14.89 -3.06
N PRO A 92 -25.90 15.67 -2.34
CA PRO A 92 -25.43 16.54 -1.27
C PRO A 92 -24.59 15.79 -0.22
N VAL A 93 -23.47 16.38 0.19
CA VAL A 93 -22.66 15.87 1.30
C VAL A 93 -23.34 16.30 2.59
N VAL A 94 -23.93 15.34 3.31
CA VAL A 94 -24.42 15.57 4.67
C VAL A 94 -23.25 15.32 5.62
N THR A 95 -22.70 16.39 6.20
CA THR A 95 -21.72 16.28 7.28
C THR A 95 -22.50 16.19 8.58
N GLU A 96 -22.47 15.04 9.25
CA GLU A 96 -22.89 15.01 10.65
C GLU A 96 -21.95 15.92 11.43
N ALA A 97 -22.50 16.81 12.27
CA ALA A 97 -21.69 17.68 13.13
C ALA A 97 -20.64 16.81 13.83
N PRO A 98 -19.36 17.25 13.90
CA PRO A 98 -18.30 16.44 14.51
C PRO A 98 -18.78 15.98 15.88
N GLY A 99 -18.92 14.66 16.05
CA GLY A 99 -19.35 14.08 17.32
C GLY A 99 -18.38 14.56 18.40
N ARG A 100 -18.91 15.07 19.52
CA ARG A 100 -18.09 15.43 20.68
C ARG A 100 -17.11 14.29 20.95
N ASP A 101 -15.81 14.57 20.84
CA ASP A 101 -14.76 13.63 21.20
C ASP A 101 -15.10 13.03 22.57
N ARG A 102 -15.29 11.71 22.66
CA ARG A 102 -15.64 11.02 23.92
C ARG A 102 -14.55 11.11 25.01
N GLY A 103 -13.54 11.96 24.85
CA GLY A 103 -12.43 12.15 25.78
C GLY A 103 -12.24 13.58 26.31
N ALA A 104 -12.96 14.58 25.81
CA ALA A 104 -12.81 15.94 26.32
C ALA A 104 -13.75 16.19 27.50
N GLN A 105 -13.33 15.86 28.73
CA GLN A 105 -13.95 16.44 29.92
C GLN A 105 -13.48 17.90 30.07
N PRO A 106 -14.40 18.89 30.04
CA PRO A 106 -14.06 20.26 30.40
C PRO A 106 -14.05 20.39 31.92
N GLY A 107 -12.89 20.77 32.49
CA GLY A 107 -12.81 21.38 33.81
C GLY A 107 -12.29 20.49 34.94
N GLN A 108 -10.99 20.59 35.21
CA GLN A 108 -10.47 20.47 36.58
C GLN A 108 -9.49 21.63 36.81
N PRO A 109 -9.80 22.60 37.68
CA PRO A 109 -8.86 23.65 38.05
C PRO A 109 -7.80 23.12 39.04
N ALA A 110 -6.69 23.87 39.09
CA ALA A 110 -5.43 23.61 39.78
C ALA A 110 -5.52 23.33 41.28
#